data_AF-A0A434PPL8-F1
#
_entry.id   AF-A0A434PPL8-F1
#
_cell.length_a   1.000
_cell.length_b   1.000
_cell.length_c   1.000
_cell.angle_alpha   90.00
_cell.angle_beta   90.00
_cell.angle_gamma   90.00
#
_symmetry.space_group_name_H-M   'P 1'
#
loop_
_entity.id
_entity.type
_entity.pdbx_description
1 polymer ?
#
loop_
_entity_poly.entity_id
_entity_poly.type
_entity_poly.pdbx_seq_one_letter_code
_entity_poly.pdbx_strand_id
1 'polypeptide(L)'
;QEEAHNEAAPTHFPIHEPKEMDWSFAGPFGTYDKAQLQRGLKVYKEVCAACHSMKLVAFRTLEDLGYSEAQVKALAAEYTINDGPNDAGDMFDRPGIPSDYFPAPFPNDQAAAAANGGAAPPDMSLLAKARGVERGFPRFVFDIFTQYAQGGPDYIHSLLTGYDEQPPAGMEIPEGTHYNPYFIAGVSLKMPNPLSDDQVTYDDGAPQTVDQYSRDVSAFLMWAAEPHLEARKKTGFRVLVFLLLFGALVYLTKRKVWAGVAH
;
A
#
# COMPACT_ATOMS: atom_id res chain seq x y z
N GLN A 1 38.45 18.10 -18.84
CA GLN A 1 37.68 16.88 -19.12
C GLN A 1 36.24 17.28 -18.87
N GLU A 2 35.52 17.63 -19.93
CA GLU A 2 34.08 17.86 -19.86
C GLU A 2 33.43 16.55 -19.44
N GLU A 3 32.71 16.56 -18.32
CA GLU A 3 31.77 15.50 -17.97
C GLU A 3 30.74 15.45 -19.11
N ALA A 4 30.90 14.48 -20.00
CA ALA A 4 29.86 14.14 -20.95
C ALA A 4 28.63 13.76 -20.13
N HIS A 5 27.65 14.65 -20.05
CA HIS A 5 26.31 14.30 -19.62
C HIS A 5 25.88 13.13 -20.51
N ASN A 6 25.84 11.93 -19.93
CA ASN A 6 25.35 10.76 -20.62
C ASN A 6 23.86 11.04 -20.91
N GLU A 7 23.49 11.29 -22.16
CA GLU A 7 22.11 11.60 -22.59
C GLU A 7 21.09 10.55 -22.11
N ALA A 8 21.56 9.35 -21.77
CA ALA A 8 20.78 8.24 -21.24
C ALA A 8 20.49 8.28 -19.72
N ALA A 9 21.08 9.22 -18.96
CA ALA A 9 20.84 9.32 -17.53
C ALA A 9 19.48 10.01 -17.24
N PRO A 10 18.54 9.35 -16.54
CA PRO A 10 17.22 9.92 -16.27
C PRO A 10 17.35 11.13 -15.35
N THR A 11 16.58 12.18 -15.64
CA THR A 11 16.63 13.46 -14.90
C THR A 11 15.70 13.46 -13.68
N HIS A 12 14.78 12.50 -13.59
CA HIS A 12 13.90 12.28 -12.46
C HIS A 12 13.53 10.80 -12.32
N PHE A 13 13.06 10.43 -11.14
CA PHE A 13 12.39 9.15 -10.87
C PHE A 13 11.00 9.42 -10.29
N PRO A 14 9.99 8.61 -10.64
CA PRO A 14 10.06 7.50 -11.59
C PRO A 14 10.25 8.01 -13.03
N ILE A 15 10.73 7.14 -13.93
CA ILE A 15 10.90 7.47 -15.35
C ILE A 15 9.52 7.57 -16.00
N HIS A 16 8.63 6.62 -15.72
CA HIS A 16 7.23 6.64 -16.11
C HIS A 16 6.37 6.97 -14.90
N GLU A 17 5.42 7.89 -15.07
CA GLU A 17 4.41 8.16 -14.06
C GLU A 17 3.53 6.92 -13.85
N PRO A 18 3.21 6.55 -12.59
CA PRO A 18 2.29 5.44 -12.33
C PRO A 18 0.94 5.64 -13.04
N LYS A 19 0.37 4.54 -13.52
CA LYS A 19 -0.96 4.52 -14.13
C LYS A 19 -1.99 4.85 -13.05
N GLU A 20 -2.84 5.84 -13.32
CA GLU A 20 -3.99 6.16 -12.47
C GLU A 20 -5.04 5.06 -12.60
N MET A 21 -5.31 4.34 -11.51
CA MET A 21 -6.23 3.21 -11.50
C MET A 21 -7.59 3.61 -10.93
N ASP A 22 -8.64 2.91 -11.37
CA ASP A 22 -9.98 3.07 -10.82
C ASP A 22 -10.17 2.15 -9.61
N TRP A 23 -10.16 2.74 -8.41
CA TRP A 23 -10.29 2.02 -7.14
C TRP A 23 -11.69 2.19 -6.54
N SER A 24 -12.25 1.09 -6.02
CA SER A 24 -13.52 1.11 -5.27
C SER A 24 -13.51 2.08 -4.08
N PHE A 25 -12.34 2.25 -3.47
CA PHE A 25 -12.10 3.16 -2.35
C PHE A 25 -11.66 4.57 -2.79
N ALA A 26 -11.78 4.94 -4.06
CA ALA A 26 -11.49 6.29 -4.54
C ALA A 26 -12.57 7.31 -4.13
N GLY A 27 -12.22 8.60 -4.21
CA GLY A 27 -13.16 9.71 -3.99
C GLY A 27 -13.74 9.84 -2.58
N PRO A 28 -14.66 10.78 -2.35
CA PRO A 28 -15.18 11.11 -1.02
C PRO A 28 -16.09 10.04 -0.39
N PHE A 29 -16.66 9.13 -1.21
CA PHE A 29 -17.64 8.14 -0.77
C PHE A 29 -17.22 6.68 -1.03
N GLY A 30 -16.08 6.43 -1.66
CA GLY A 30 -15.64 5.06 -1.96
C GLY A 30 -15.32 4.23 -0.72
N THR A 31 -15.51 2.92 -0.85
CA THR A 31 -15.33 1.88 0.18
C THR A 31 -14.43 0.78 -0.33
N TYR A 32 -13.85 -0.02 0.56
CA TYR A 32 -13.09 -1.18 0.13
C TYR A 32 -14.00 -2.28 -0.42
N ASP A 33 -13.56 -2.96 -1.47
CA ASP A 33 -14.15 -4.23 -1.91
C ASP A 33 -13.54 -5.36 -1.09
N LYS A 34 -14.35 -5.97 -0.21
CA LYS A 34 -13.89 -7.05 0.68
C LYS A 34 -13.35 -8.26 -0.09
N ALA A 35 -13.96 -8.65 -1.19
CA ALA A 35 -13.48 -9.78 -1.99
C ALA A 35 -12.10 -9.45 -2.59
N GLN A 36 -11.92 -8.21 -3.07
CA GLN A 36 -10.63 -7.71 -3.54
C GLN A 36 -9.56 -7.77 -2.46
N LEU A 37 -9.88 -7.33 -1.23
CA LEU A 37 -8.92 -7.37 -0.13
C LEU A 37 -8.56 -8.80 0.28
N GLN A 38 -9.51 -9.73 0.28
CA GLN A 38 -9.26 -11.15 0.59
C GLN A 38 -8.34 -11.79 -0.45
N ARG A 39 -8.55 -11.51 -1.75
CA ARG A 39 -7.63 -11.92 -2.82
C ARG A 39 -6.25 -11.30 -2.66
N GLY A 40 -6.18 -10.02 -2.30
CA GLY A 40 -4.91 -9.32 -2.06
C GLY A 40 -4.13 -9.88 -0.86
N LEU A 41 -4.83 -10.26 0.21
CA LEU A 41 -4.23 -11.00 1.33
C LEU A 41 -3.65 -12.34 0.87
N LYS A 42 -4.36 -13.07 0.01
CA LYS A 42 -3.88 -14.34 -0.56
C LYS A 42 -2.57 -14.15 -1.32
N VAL A 43 -2.50 -13.14 -2.20
CA VAL A 43 -1.26 -12.78 -2.93
C VAL A 43 -0.14 -12.40 -1.97
N TYR A 44 -0.42 -11.59 -0.94
CA TYR A 44 0.58 -11.25 0.08
C TYR A 44 1.13 -12.51 0.77
N LYS A 45 0.25 -13.41 1.24
CA LYS A 45 0.66 -14.64 1.94
C LYS A 45 1.49 -15.57 1.07
N GLU A 46 1.06 -15.80 -0.18
CA GLU A 46 1.65 -16.82 -1.05
C GLU A 46 2.91 -16.33 -1.79
N VAL A 47 3.06 -15.02 -1.98
CA VAL A 47 4.17 -14.44 -2.75
C VAL A 47 5.03 -13.52 -1.89
N CYS A 48 4.43 -12.50 -1.29
CA CYS A 48 5.18 -11.38 -0.70
C CYS A 48 5.75 -11.68 0.69
N ALA A 49 5.05 -12.48 1.50
CA ALA A 49 5.38 -12.74 2.90
C ALA A 49 6.70 -13.51 3.10
N ALA A 50 7.22 -14.13 2.04
CA ALA A 50 8.55 -14.77 2.06
C ALA A 50 9.70 -13.74 2.18
N CYS A 51 9.48 -12.50 1.74
CA CYS A 51 10.52 -11.45 1.73
C CYS A 51 10.11 -10.19 2.51
N HIS A 52 8.83 -9.84 2.51
CA HIS A 52 8.32 -8.61 3.11
C HIS A 52 7.58 -8.87 4.42
N SER A 53 7.96 -8.13 5.47
CA SER A 53 7.22 -8.08 6.72
C SER A 53 5.95 -7.24 6.63
N MET A 54 5.00 -7.50 7.53
CA MET A 54 3.81 -6.67 7.75
C MET A 54 3.56 -6.53 9.26
N LYS A 55 4.52 -5.89 9.95
CA LYS A 55 4.60 -5.92 11.42
C LYS A 55 3.54 -5.11 12.15
N LEU A 56 2.76 -4.27 11.47
CA LEU A 56 1.73 -3.43 12.09
C LEU A 56 0.30 -3.97 11.90
N VAL A 57 0.13 -5.08 11.20
CA VAL A 57 -1.18 -5.72 10.99
C VAL A 57 -1.29 -6.96 11.87
N ALA A 58 -2.28 -6.97 12.77
CA ALA A 58 -2.59 -8.11 13.62
C ALA A 58 -3.64 -9.00 12.95
N PHE A 59 -3.59 -10.32 13.16
CA PHE A 59 -4.54 -11.24 12.52
C PHE A 59 -6.01 -10.88 12.82
N ARG A 60 -6.32 -10.42 14.03
CA ARG A 60 -7.66 -9.96 14.43
C ARG A 60 -8.23 -8.84 13.57
N THR A 61 -7.40 -8.02 12.91
CA THR A 61 -7.92 -6.94 12.06
C THR A 61 -8.41 -7.47 10.71
N LEU A 62 -8.13 -8.73 10.36
CA LEU A 62 -8.65 -9.35 9.15
C LEU A 62 -10.17 -9.54 9.19
N GLU A 63 -10.82 -9.39 10.33
CA GLU A 63 -12.29 -9.29 10.41
C GLU A 63 -12.83 -8.10 9.58
N ASP A 64 -12.06 -7.03 9.42
CA ASP A 64 -12.41 -5.88 8.57
C ASP A 64 -12.57 -6.29 7.09
N LEU A 65 -11.83 -7.31 6.64
CA LEU A 65 -11.92 -7.91 5.31
C LEU A 65 -13.13 -8.85 5.16
N GLY A 66 -13.91 -9.07 6.23
CA GLY A 66 -15.05 -9.97 6.23
C GLY A 66 -14.75 -11.42 6.59
N TYR A 67 -13.56 -11.72 7.12
CA TYR A 67 -13.30 -13.01 7.75
C TYR A 67 -14.06 -13.13 9.08
N SER A 68 -14.55 -14.32 9.39
CA SER A 68 -15.09 -14.64 10.71
C SER A 68 -13.97 -14.86 11.74
N GLU A 69 -14.27 -14.69 13.02
CA GLU A 69 -13.33 -14.96 14.12
C GLU A 69 -12.72 -16.38 14.02
N ALA A 70 -13.54 -17.37 13.63
CA ALA A 70 -13.08 -18.74 13.42
C ALA A 70 -12.08 -18.87 12.27
N GLN A 71 -12.31 -18.17 11.14
CA GLN A 71 -11.38 -18.14 10.01
C GLN A 71 -10.08 -17.42 10.38
N VAL A 72 -10.17 -16.30 11.10
CA VAL A 72 -8.99 -15.56 11.57
C VAL A 72 -8.15 -16.41 12.52
N LYS A 73 -8.79 -17.12 13.45
CA LYS A 73 -8.10 -18.03 14.37
C LYS A 73 -7.43 -19.19 13.62
N ALA A 74 -8.11 -19.79 12.64
CA ALA A 74 -7.54 -20.84 11.82
C ALA A 74 -6.32 -20.34 11.03
N LEU A 75 -6.44 -19.16 10.42
CA LEU A 75 -5.36 -18.52 9.67
C LEU A 75 -4.15 -18.20 10.55
N ALA A 76 -4.37 -17.61 11.73
CA ALA A 76 -3.29 -17.29 12.66
C ALA A 76 -2.54 -18.54 13.12
N ALA A 77 -3.26 -19.65 13.32
CA ALA A 77 -2.69 -20.92 13.75
C ALA A 77 -1.80 -21.61 12.69
N GLU A 78 -1.85 -21.17 11.42
CA GLU A 78 -0.90 -21.62 10.37
C GLU A 78 0.52 -21.13 10.61
N TYR A 79 0.68 -20.07 11.42
CA TYR A 79 1.98 -19.46 11.71
C TYR A 79 2.54 -19.95 13.03
N THR A 80 3.84 -20.22 13.05
CA THR A 80 4.60 -20.48 14.27
C THR A 80 5.12 -19.16 14.82
N ILE A 81 4.78 -18.85 16.07
CA ILE A 81 5.18 -17.64 16.77
C ILE A 81 6.09 -18.02 17.93
N ASN A 82 7.26 -17.37 17.99
CA ASN A 82 8.16 -17.47 19.13
C ASN A 82 7.63 -16.59 20.27
N ASP A 83 7.43 -17.17 21.46
CA ASP A 83 6.85 -16.54 22.64
C ASP A 83 7.63 -16.94 23.90
N GLY A 84 7.33 -16.31 25.03
CA GLY A 84 7.93 -16.59 26.32
C GLY A 84 8.51 -15.34 27.00
N PRO A 85 9.32 -15.55 28.06
CA PRO A 85 9.76 -16.84 28.60
C PRO A 85 8.64 -17.61 29.33
N ASN A 86 8.78 -18.94 29.40
CA ASN A 86 7.97 -19.81 30.25
C ASN A 86 8.46 -19.79 31.72
N ASP A 87 7.85 -20.60 32.59
CA ASP A 87 8.20 -20.69 34.03
C ASP A 87 9.66 -21.12 34.29
N ALA A 88 10.32 -21.76 33.32
CA ALA A 88 11.73 -22.14 33.39
C ALA A 88 12.69 -21.06 32.86
N GLY A 89 12.16 -19.96 32.30
CA GLY A 89 12.96 -18.89 31.70
C GLY A 89 13.25 -19.09 30.20
N ASP A 90 12.69 -20.13 29.57
CA ASP A 90 12.98 -20.48 28.18
C ASP A 90 11.93 -19.91 27.22
N MET A 91 12.38 -19.47 26.04
CA MET A 91 11.49 -19.13 24.91
C MET A 91 10.94 -20.42 24.28
N PHE A 92 9.71 -20.38 23.78
CA PHE A 92 9.06 -21.52 23.15
C PHE A 92 8.27 -21.09 21.91
N ASP A 93 8.00 -22.04 21.03
CA ASP A 93 7.19 -21.81 19.84
C ASP A 93 5.74 -22.25 20.10
N ARG A 94 4.79 -21.47 19.60
CA ARG A 94 3.36 -21.80 19.64
C ARG A 94 2.67 -21.46 18.32
N PRO A 95 1.50 -22.07 18.05
CA PRO A 95 0.63 -21.57 17.00
C PRO A 95 0.24 -20.11 17.25
N GLY A 96 0.11 -19.34 16.18
CA GLY A 96 -0.36 -17.97 16.24
C GLY A 96 -1.81 -17.87 16.74
N ILE A 97 -2.11 -16.75 17.38
CA ILE A 97 -3.45 -16.39 17.87
C ILE A 97 -3.87 -15.05 17.24
N PRO A 98 -5.17 -14.70 17.22
CA PRO A 98 -5.64 -13.48 16.57
C PRO A 98 -4.97 -12.18 17.04
N SER A 99 -4.43 -12.11 18.26
CA SER A 99 -3.73 -10.92 18.75
C SER A 99 -2.31 -10.75 18.21
N ASP A 100 -1.71 -11.80 17.63
CA ASP A 100 -0.37 -11.72 17.04
C ASP A 100 -0.38 -10.93 15.74
N TYR A 101 0.79 -10.38 15.40
CA TYR A 101 1.06 -9.73 14.13
C TYR A 101 1.59 -10.73 13.10
N PHE A 102 1.53 -10.37 11.81
CA PHE A 102 2.20 -11.17 10.78
C PHE A 102 3.70 -11.30 11.12
N PRO A 103 4.25 -12.52 11.20
CA PRO A 103 5.64 -12.72 11.54
C PRO A 103 6.54 -12.16 10.44
N ALA A 104 7.67 -11.57 10.83
CA ALA A 104 8.67 -11.11 9.87
C ALA A 104 9.42 -12.32 9.29
N PRO A 105 9.72 -12.34 7.97
CA PRO A 105 10.47 -13.44 7.35
C PRO A 105 11.95 -13.47 7.80
N PHE A 106 12.45 -12.36 8.33
CA PHE A 106 13.82 -12.23 8.80
C PHE A 106 13.85 -11.63 10.22
N PRO A 107 14.82 -12.00 11.05
CA PRO A 107 14.93 -11.51 12.43
C PRO A 107 15.34 -10.04 12.53
N ASN A 108 16.00 -9.49 11.51
CA ASN A 108 16.44 -8.11 11.43
C ASN A 108 16.78 -7.69 9.99
N ASP A 109 16.96 -6.39 9.78
CA ASP A 109 17.22 -5.80 8.47
C ASP A 109 18.55 -6.29 7.86
N GLN A 110 19.57 -6.59 8.67
CA GLN A 110 20.86 -7.09 8.18
C GLN A 110 20.73 -8.51 7.61
N ALA A 111 19.98 -9.38 8.29
CA ALA A 111 19.66 -10.72 7.79
C ALA A 111 18.81 -10.64 6.52
N ALA A 112 17.83 -9.73 6.49
CA ALA A 112 17.01 -9.49 5.30
C ALA A 112 17.85 -9.02 4.11
N ALA A 113 18.75 -8.05 4.31
CA ALA A 113 19.65 -7.56 3.27
C ALA A 113 20.62 -8.63 2.77
N ALA A 114 21.18 -9.43 3.69
CA ALA A 114 22.08 -10.52 3.32
C ALA A 114 21.38 -11.57 2.44
N ALA A 115 20.12 -11.89 2.72
CA ALA A 115 19.32 -12.83 1.93
C ALA A 115 18.86 -12.25 0.57
N ASN A 116 18.81 -10.92 0.42
CA ASN A 116 18.22 -10.24 -0.75
C ASN A 116 19.25 -9.34 -1.48
N GLY A 117 20.47 -9.83 -1.65
CA GLY A 117 21.47 -9.18 -2.50
C GLY A 117 21.94 -7.80 -2.02
N GLY A 118 21.94 -7.59 -0.71
CA GLY A 118 22.42 -6.38 -0.03
C GLY A 118 21.33 -5.33 0.27
N ALA A 119 20.06 -5.57 -0.08
CA ALA A 119 18.95 -4.65 0.19
C ALA A 119 17.89 -5.31 1.05
N ALA A 120 17.52 -4.69 2.17
CA ALA A 120 16.42 -5.16 3.01
C ALA A 120 15.07 -4.82 2.34
N PRO A 121 14.19 -5.80 2.09
CA PRO A 121 12.84 -5.51 1.62
C PRO A 121 12.08 -4.63 2.62
N PRO A 122 11.41 -3.54 2.18
CA PRO A 122 10.67 -2.66 3.08
C PRO A 122 9.47 -3.39 3.70
N ASP A 123 9.14 -3.03 4.95
CA ASP A 123 7.89 -3.44 5.59
C ASP A 123 6.68 -2.93 4.80
N MET A 124 5.71 -3.81 4.57
CA MET A 124 4.57 -3.55 3.71
C MET A 124 3.38 -2.90 4.44
N SER A 125 3.41 -2.77 5.77
CA SER A 125 2.25 -2.32 6.54
C SER A 125 1.77 -0.91 6.17
N LEU A 126 2.70 -0.02 5.82
CA LEU A 126 2.38 1.37 5.44
C LEU A 126 2.82 1.71 4.01
N LEU A 127 3.14 0.70 3.19
CA LEU A 127 3.81 0.92 1.91
C LEU A 127 3.00 1.82 0.97
N ALA A 128 1.69 1.58 0.87
CA ALA A 128 0.78 2.39 0.07
C ALA A 128 0.78 3.87 0.48
N LYS A 129 0.94 4.20 1.77
CA LYS A 129 1.01 5.61 2.21
C LYS A 129 2.42 6.18 2.19
N ALA A 130 3.45 5.34 2.25
CA ALA A 130 4.84 5.75 2.32
C ALA A 130 5.49 5.97 0.93
N ARG A 131 4.85 5.53 -0.14
CA ARG A 131 5.41 5.52 -1.51
C ARG A 131 4.48 6.11 -2.57
N GLY A 132 3.52 6.94 -2.16
CA GLY A 132 2.65 7.63 -3.11
C GLY A 132 3.44 8.58 -4.01
N VAL A 133 3.21 8.51 -5.32
CA VAL A 133 3.76 9.45 -6.30
C VAL A 133 2.74 10.56 -6.54
N GLU A 134 3.20 11.81 -6.50
CA GLU A 134 2.36 12.96 -6.79
C GLU A 134 2.04 13.05 -8.28
N ARG A 135 0.81 13.42 -8.64
CA ARG A 135 0.38 13.57 -10.05
C ARG A 135 0.90 14.85 -10.74
N GLY A 136 1.71 15.63 -10.05
CA GLY A 136 2.29 16.87 -10.57
C GLY A 136 1.27 18.00 -10.86
N PHE A 137 1.77 19.08 -11.45
CA PHE A 137 0.97 20.20 -11.93
C PHE A 137 0.42 19.92 -13.33
N PRO A 138 -0.87 20.21 -13.63
CA PRO A 138 -1.85 20.93 -12.79
C PRO A 138 -2.75 19.99 -11.96
N ARG A 139 -2.54 18.68 -12.01
CA ARG A 139 -3.45 17.69 -11.39
C ARG A 139 -3.66 17.95 -9.90
N PHE A 140 -2.61 18.26 -9.14
CA PHE A 140 -2.69 18.51 -7.69
C PHE A 140 -3.76 19.55 -7.30
N VAL A 141 -4.07 20.51 -8.18
CA VAL A 141 -5.10 21.54 -7.94
C VAL A 141 -6.49 20.89 -7.87
N PHE A 142 -6.73 19.88 -8.70
CA PHE A 142 -7.97 19.12 -8.75
C PHE A 142 -8.04 18.02 -7.68
N ASP A 143 -6.90 17.55 -7.18
CA ASP A 143 -6.82 16.52 -6.12
C ASP A 143 -7.55 16.93 -4.85
N ILE A 144 -7.53 18.23 -4.52
CA ILE A 144 -8.25 18.79 -3.36
C ILE A 144 -9.77 18.58 -3.49
N PHE A 145 -10.31 18.75 -4.70
CA PHE A 145 -11.74 18.65 -4.96
C PHE A 145 -12.18 17.20 -5.18
N THR A 146 -11.33 16.39 -5.81
CA THR A 146 -11.58 14.96 -6.05
C THR A 146 -11.26 14.09 -4.83
N GLN A 147 -10.53 14.63 -3.86
CA GLN A 147 -9.98 13.93 -2.70
C GLN A 147 -9.14 12.71 -3.10
N TYR A 148 -8.33 12.88 -4.15
CA TYR A 148 -7.43 11.85 -4.61
C TYR A 148 -6.39 11.51 -3.54
N ALA A 149 -6.25 10.21 -3.27
CA ALA A 149 -5.33 9.66 -2.26
C ALA A 149 -4.79 8.29 -2.68
N GLN A 150 -4.84 7.97 -3.98
CA GLN A 150 -4.58 6.64 -4.53
C GLN A 150 -3.18 6.50 -5.16
N GLY A 151 -2.34 7.54 -5.10
CA GLY A 151 -1.00 7.51 -5.70
C GLY A 151 -0.08 6.41 -5.15
N GLY A 152 -0.38 5.92 -3.95
CA GLY A 152 0.25 4.74 -3.35
C GLY A 152 -0.06 3.43 -4.05
N PRO A 153 -1.32 2.95 -4.00
CA PRO A 153 -1.71 1.74 -4.71
C PRO A 153 -1.50 1.84 -6.24
N ASP A 154 -1.62 3.02 -6.84
CA ASP A 154 -1.26 3.25 -8.25
C ASP A 154 0.22 2.96 -8.52
N TYR A 155 1.11 3.46 -7.65
CA TYR A 155 2.53 3.16 -7.72
C TYR A 155 2.82 1.67 -7.55
N ILE A 156 2.22 1.01 -6.55
CA ILE A 156 2.45 -0.42 -6.30
C ILE A 156 2.00 -1.25 -7.51
N HIS A 157 0.81 -0.98 -8.05
CA HIS A 157 0.31 -1.68 -9.24
C HIS A 157 1.22 -1.46 -10.45
N SER A 158 1.65 -0.22 -10.70
CA SER A 158 2.52 0.11 -11.83
C SER A 158 3.91 -0.51 -11.69
N LEU A 159 4.48 -0.51 -10.48
CA LEU A 159 5.75 -1.18 -10.20
C LEU A 159 5.65 -2.68 -10.46
N LEU A 160 4.59 -3.34 -10.00
CA LEU A 160 4.43 -4.79 -10.17
C LEU A 160 4.17 -5.20 -11.63
N THR A 161 3.56 -4.34 -12.43
CA THR A 161 3.27 -4.60 -13.86
C THR A 161 4.35 -4.08 -14.83
N GLY A 162 5.34 -3.33 -14.34
CA GLY A 162 6.34 -2.63 -15.16
C GLY A 162 7.62 -3.40 -15.47
N TYR A 163 7.73 -4.68 -15.08
CA TYR A 163 8.98 -5.44 -15.21
C TYR A 163 9.34 -5.86 -16.65
N ASP A 164 8.38 -5.87 -17.57
CA ASP A 164 8.61 -6.27 -18.96
C ASP A 164 9.11 -5.11 -19.86
N GLU A 165 9.17 -3.89 -19.32
CA GLU A 165 9.68 -2.73 -20.06
C GLU A 165 11.21 -2.80 -20.20
N GLN A 166 11.73 -2.32 -21.35
CA GLN A 166 13.17 -2.34 -21.64
C GLN A 166 13.83 -1.01 -21.24
N PRO A 167 15.07 -1.04 -20.73
CA PRO A 167 15.78 0.18 -20.40
C PRO A 167 16.03 1.03 -21.67
N PRO A 168 15.95 2.37 -21.58
CA PRO A 168 16.32 3.27 -22.66
C PRO A 168 17.72 2.98 -23.19
N ALA A 169 17.93 3.22 -24.50
CA ALA A 169 19.21 2.97 -25.13
C ALA A 169 20.35 3.72 -24.42
N GLY A 170 21.43 3.00 -24.08
CA GLY A 170 22.59 3.55 -23.38
C GLY A 170 22.46 3.63 -21.86
N MET A 171 21.33 3.22 -21.28
CA MET A 171 21.20 3.11 -19.82
C MET A 171 21.89 1.85 -19.30
N GLU A 172 22.84 2.03 -18.39
CA GLU A 172 23.51 0.91 -17.70
C GLU A 172 22.72 0.49 -16.46
N ILE A 173 22.37 -0.80 -16.39
CA ILE A 173 21.70 -1.39 -15.23
C ILE A 173 22.75 -2.11 -14.37
N PRO A 174 22.93 -1.73 -13.09
CA PRO A 174 23.89 -2.38 -12.21
C PRO A 174 23.68 -3.89 -12.11
N GLU A 175 24.78 -4.65 -12.05
CA GLU A 175 24.72 -6.11 -11.95
C GLU A 175 23.93 -6.57 -10.70
N GLY A 176 23.09 -7.58 -10.88
CA GLY A 176 22.23 -8.12 -9.84
C GLY A 176 21.13 -7.14 -9.39
N THR A 177 20.71 -6.22 -10.25
CA THR A 177 19.50 -5.40 -10.09
C THR A 177 18.60 -5.56 -11.31
N HIS A 178 17.36 -5.12 -11.19
CA HIS A 178 16.33 -5.23 -12.22
C HIS A 178 15.88 -3.84 -12.64
N TYR A 179 15.65 -3.66 -13.94
CA TYR A 179 15.07 -2.42 -14.45
C TYR A 179 13.57 -2.38 -14.19
N ASN A 180 13.06 -1.22 -13.81
CA ASN A 180 11.63 -0.94 -13.75
C ASN A 180 11.40 0.58 -13.87
N PRO A 181 10.68 1.06 -14.89
CA PRO A 181 10.55 2.50 -15.14
C PRO A 181 9.70 3.23 -14.09
N TYR A 182 8.88 2.51 -13.32
CA TYR A 182 8.08 3.12 -12.26
C TYR A 182 8.82 3.22 -10.93
N PHE A 183 10.00 2.62 -10.78
CA PHE A 183 10.74 2.65 -9.51
C PHE A 183 11.17 4.08 -9.15
N ILE A 184 10.74 4.55 -7.98
CA ILE A 184 10.89 5.95 -7.59
C ILE A 184 12.25 6.28 -6.96
N ALA A 185 13.04 5.27 -6.59
CA ALA A 185 14.24 5.46 -5.79
C ALA A 185 15.55 5.21 -6.55
N GLY A 186 15.50 5.04 -7.87
CA GLY A 186 16.69 4.92 -8.70
C GLY A 186 16.44 4.27 -10.06
N VAL A 187 17.52 4.01 -10.80
CA VAL A 187 17.49 3.39 -12.14
C VAL A 187 17.04 1.94 -12.14
N SER A 188 17.19 1.26 -11.01
CA SER A 188 16.99 -0.18 -10.88
C SER A 188 16.73 -0.56 -9.42
N LEU A 189 16.10 -1.71 -9.19
CA LEU A 189 15.83 -2.25 -7.86
C LEU A 189 16.33 -3.68 -7.68
N LYS A 190 16.53 -4.11 -6.42
CA LYS A 190 16.99 -5.46 -6.08
C LYS A 190 15.89 -6.53 -6.12
N MET A 191 14.63 -6.12 -6.24
CA MET A 191 13.49 -7.04 -6.30
C MET A 191 13.35 -7.58 -7.74
N PRO A 192 13.45 -8.90 -7.98
CA PRO A 192 13.09 -9.50 -9.27
C PRO A 192 11.58 -9.39 -9.52
N ASN A 193 11.12 -9.70 -10.74
CA ASN A 193 9.68 -9.75 -11.02
C ASN A 193 9.01 -10.78 -10.10
N PRO A 194 8.14 -10.38 -9.15
CA PRO A 194 7.61 -11.29 -8.14
C PRO A 194 6.34 -12.01 -8.59
N LEU A 195 5.73 -11.58 -9.68
CA LEU A 195 4.44 -12.08 -10.16
C LEU A 195 4.55 -12.65 -11.56
N SER A 196 3.82 -13.73 -11.78
CA SER A 196 3.61 -14.38 -13.07
C SER A 196 2.14 -14.82 -13.18
N ASP A 197 1.62 -14.94 -14.41
CA ASP A 197 0.27 -15.46 -14.62
C ASP A 197 0.13 -16.88 -14.04
N ASP A 198 -1.08 -17.23 -13.58
CA ASP A 198 -1.43 -18.53 -12.99
C ASP A 198 -0.65 -18.92 -11.70
N GLN A 199 0.09 -17.98 -11.09
CA GLN A 199 0.87 -18.24 -9.88
C GLN A 199 0.06 -18.44 -8.59
N VAL A 200 -1.08 -17.74 -8.43
CA VAL A 200 -1.93 -17.77 -7.23
C VAL A 200 -3.35 -18.16 -7.62
N THR A 201 -3.85 -19.27 -7.08
CA THR A 201 -5.21 -19.72 -7.39
C THR A 201 -6.25 -18.98 -6.56
N TYR A 202 -7.19 -18.29 -7.20
CA TYR A 202 -8.33 -17.66 -6.52
C TYR A 202 -9.53 -18.60 -6.36
N ASP A 203 -10.16 -18.53 -5.19
CA ASP A 203 -11.29 -19.41 -4.82
C ASP A 203 -12.64 -18.92 -5.39
N ASP A 204 -12.70 -17.68 -5.88
CA ASP A 204 -13.89 -17.01 -6.42
C ASP A 204 -13.92 -16.98 -7.97
N GLY A 205 -12.93 -17.58 -8.62
CA GLY A 205 -12.82 -17.61 -10.08
C GLY A 205 -12.35 -16.31 -10.73
N ALA A 206 -11.82 -15.35 -9.96
CA ALA A 206 -11.19 -14.16 -10.52
C ALA A 206 -10.01 -14.50 -11.45
N PRO A 207 -9.70 -13.65 -12.46
CA PRO A 207 -8.61 -13.90 -13.39
C PRO A 207 -7.27 -14.08 -12.68
N GLN A 208 -6.49 -15.08 -13.11
CA GLN A 208 -5.20 -15.42 -12.52
C GLN A 208 -4.06 -14.76 -13.30
N THR A 209 -4.08 -13.43 -13.36
CA THR A 209 -3.14 -12.64 -14.18
C THR A 209 -2.33 -11.66 -13.34
N VAL A 210 -1.14 -11.27 -13.80
CA VAL A 210 -0.30 -10.25 -13.14
C VAL A 210 -1.06 -8.94 -12.90
N ASP A 211 -1.89 -8.49 -13.85
CA ASP A 211 -2.73 -7.29 -13.69
C ASP A 211 -3.73 -7.46 -12.54
N GLN A 212 -4.42 -8.61 -12.46
CA GLN A 212 -5.38 -8.87 -11.37
C GLN A 212 -4.69 -9.00 -10.01
N TYR A 213 -3.59 -9.77 -9.94
CA TYR A 213 -2.81 -9.95 -8.70
C TYR A 213 -2.29 -8.62 -8.17
N SER A 214 -1.71 -7.80 -9.04
CA SER A 214 -1.16 -6.50 -8.67
C SER A 214 -2.26 -5.52 -8.22
N ARG A 215 -3.45 -5.53 -8.85
CA ARG A 215 -4.62 -4.76 -8.37
C ARG A 215 -5.06 -5.20 -6.98
N ASP A 216 -5.24 -6.50 -6.77
CA ASP A 216 -5.75 -7.05 -5.52
C ASP A 216 -4.78 -6.80 -4.36
N VAL A 217 -3.47 -7.08 -4.55
CA VAL A 217 -2.46 -6.82 -3.50
C VAL A 217 -2.28 -5.33 -3.23
N SER A 218 -2.36 -4.47 -4.23
CA SER A 218 -2.28 -3.00 -4.03
C SER A 218 -3.45 -2.49 -3.20
N ALA A 219 -4.67 -2.98 -3.44
CA ALA A 219 -5.84 -2.65 -2.63
C ALA A 219 -5.70 -3.17 -1.19
N PHE A 220 -5.20 -4.39 -1.00
CA PHE A 220 -4.91 -4.95 0.33
C PHE A 220 -3.86 -4.12 1.08
N LEU A 221 -2.79 -3.69 0.43
CA LEU A 221 -1.76 -2.84 1.03
C LEU A 221 -2.28 -1.42 1.33
N MET A 222 -3.24 -0.92 0.56
CA MET A 222 -3.94 0.32 0.90
C MET A 222 -4.78 0.16 2.16
N TRP A 223 -5.51 -0.94 2.30
CA TRP A 223 -6.24 -1.25 3.54
C TRP A 223 -5.28 -1.41 4.72
N ALA A 224 -4.17 -2.13 4.57
CA ALA A 224 -3.18 -2.31 5.63
C ALA A 224 -2.64 -0.95 6.14
N ALA A 225 -2.42 0.00 5.21
CA ALA A 225 -1.94 1.33 5.53
C ALA A 225 -3.03 2.29 6.04
N GLU A 226 -4.30 2.05 5.70
CA GLU A 226 -5.43 2.88 6.13
C GLU A 226 -6.71 2.04 6.38
N PRO A 227 -6.75 1.24 7.46
CA PRO A 227 -7.89 0.36 7.73
C PRO A 227 -9.16 1.14 8.08
N HIS A 228 -9.01 2.38 8.55
CA HIS A 228 -10.11 3.26 8.94
C HIS A 228 -10.58 4.22 7.84
N LEU A 229 -10.19 4.01 6.58
CA LEU A 229 -10.52 4.89 5.45
C LEU A 229 -12.04 5.14 5.34
N GLU A 230 -12.86 4.10 5.43
CA GLU A 230 -14.31 4.21 5.33
C GLU A 230 -14.92 5.02 6.49
N ALA A 231 -14.46 4.75 7.72
CA ALA A 231 -14.88 5.47 8.91
C ALA A 231 -14.47 6.95 8.85
N ARG A 232 -13.25 7.23 8.35
CA ARG A 232 -12.74 8.59 8.11
C ARG A 232 -13.62 9.34 7.12
N LYS A 233 -13.94 8.75 5.97
CA LYS A 233 -14.80 9.36 4.94
C LYS A 233 -16.20 9.64 5.45
N LYS A 234 -16.83 8.64 6.08
CA LYS A 234 -18.17 8.76 6.66
C LYS A 234 -18.24 9.86 7.73
N THR A 235 -17.22 9.94 8.58
CA THR A 235 -17.12 10.98 9.61
C THR A 235 -16.84 12.35 8.98
N GLY A 236 -15.93 12.43 8.02
CA GLY A 236 -15.60 13.65 7.29
C GLY A 236 -16.82 14.27 6.61
N PHE A 237 -17.63 13.46 5.92
CA PHE A 237 -18.87 13.94 5.30
C PHE A 237 -19.83 14.56 6.34
N ARG A 238 -20.04 13.89 7.49
CA ARG A 238 -20.89 14.40 8.57
C ARG A 238 -20.36 15.72 9.13
N VAL A 239 -19.05 15.84 9.31
CA VAL A 239 -18.39 17.06 9.79
C VAL A 239 -18.57 18.19 8.78
N LEU A 240 -18.42 17.94 7.48
CA LEU A 240 -18.62 18.96 6.45
C LEU A 240 -20.06 19.49 6.41
N VAL A 241 -21.05 18.61 6.53
CA VAL A 241 -22.46 19.01 6.63
C VAL A 241 -22.70 19.86 7.88
N PHE A 242 -22.15 19.45 9.03
CA PHE A 242 -22.24 20.23 10.26
C PHE A 242 -21.60 21.61 10.12
N LEU A 243 -20.39 21.70 9.57
CA LEU A 243 -19.66 22.95 9.39
C LEU A 243 -20.39 23.89 8.41
N LEU A 244 -21.04 23.37 7.38
CA LEU A 244 -21.85 24.17 6.46
C LEU A 244 -23.05 24.79 7.18
N LEU A 245 -23.79 24.00 7.95
CA LEU A 245 -24.94 24.47 8.73
C LEU A 245 -24.52 25.47 9.82
N PHE A 246 -23.44 25.15 10.55
CA PHE A 246 -22.90 26.02 11.58
C PHE A 246 -22.35 27.33 10.99
N GLY A 247 -21.63 27.26 9.87
CA GLY A 247 -21.13 28.41 9.14
C GLY A 247 -22.25 29.33 8.67
N ALA A 248 -23.35 28.77 8.14
CA ALA A 248 -24.54 29.53 7.78
C ALA A 248 -25.16 30.22 9.00
N LEU A 249 -25.29 29.52 10.13
CA LEU A 249 -25.82 30.10 11.38
C LEU A 249 -24.94 31.24 11.90
N VAL A 250 -23.62 31.06 11.91
CA VAL A 250 -22.64 32.08 12.32
C VAL A 250 -22.71 33.28 11.37
N TYR A 251 -22.81 33.06 10.06
CA TYR A 251 -22.96 34.13 9.07
C TYR A 251 -24.24 34.94 9.28
N LEU A 252 -25.38 34.28 9.51
CA LEU A 252 -26.65 34.94 9.81
C LEU A 252 -26.58 35.73 11.13
N THR A 253 -25.95 35.15 12.16
CA THR A 253 -25.71 35.82 13.45
C THR A 253 -24.84 37.06 13.27
N LYS A 254 -23.74 36.94 12.52
CA LYS A 254 -22.86 38.07 12.18
C LYS A 254 -23.63 39.17 11.45
N ARG A 255 -24.44 38.84 10.44
CA ARG A 255 -25.28 39.82 9.74
C ARG A 255 -26.24 40.53 10.70
N LYS A 256 -26.86 39.82 11.64
CA LYS A 256 -27.80 40.39 12.60
C LYS A 256 -27.11 41.33 13.60
N VAL A 257 -25.98 40.92 14.17
CA VAL A 257 -25.22 41.73 15.15
C VAL A 257 -24.64 43.00 14.53
N TRP A 258 -24.12 42.91 13.30
CA TRP A 258 -23.46 44.02 12.62
C TRP A 258 -24.41 44.91 11.80
N ALA A 259 -25.71 44.63 11.76
CA ALA A 259 -26.69 45.39 10.98
C ALA A 259 -26.79 46.87 11.36
N GLY A 260 -26.43 47.23 12.60
CA GLY A 260 -26.48 48.60 13.12
C GLY A 260 -25.15 49.35 13.09
N VAL A 261 -24.08 48.77 12.53
CA VAL A 261 -22.76 49.39 12.46
C VAL A 261 -22.56 49.93 11.03
N ALA A 262 -22.20 51.22 10.90
CA ALA A 262 -21.90 51.81 9.59
C ALA A 262 -20.81 51.01 8.86
N HIS A 263 -20.99 50.78 7.57
CA HIS A 263 -20.07 50.04 6.70
C HIS A 263 -19.22 51.00 5.88
#